data_AF-A0A941XMS5-F1
#
_entry.id   AF-A0A941XMS5-F1
#
_cell.length_a   1.000
_cell.length_b   1.000
_cell.length_c   1.000
_cell.angle_alpha   90.00
_cell.angle_beta   90.00
_cell.angle_gamma   90.00
#
_symmetry.space_group_name_H-M   'P 1'
#
loop_
_entity.id
_entity.type
_entity.pdbx_description
1 polymer ?
#
loop_
_entity_poly.entity_id
_entity_poly.type
_entity_poly.pdbx_seq_one_letter_code
_entity_poly.pdbx_strand_id
1 'polypeptide(L)'
;MKRIYWVFLIAIAFLIVTPAVKADTGPKPRAEYTLFNLEKSDYIVCIIYKGERWGPHVNYKKYENNVDYINLKSLRLVDEKVVLPDHFYLLDIALNYYDTNKIIFKTGYLYPINNYKLLVYDILNDKAYFSNEINNYAFNSYYHYDFSKINGNEFEM
;
A
#
# COMPACT_ATOMS: atom_id res chain seq x y z
N MET A 1 -20.61 -19.67 52.89
CA MET A 1 -21.38 -18.76 52.01
C MET A 1 -20.69 -17.42 51.75
N LYS A 2 -20.16 -16.70 52.75
CA LYS A 2 -19.51 -15.38 52.55
C LYS A 2 -18.30 -15.36 51.59
N ARG A 3 -17.45 -16.39 51.60
CA ARG A 3 -16.25 -16.47 50.72
C ARG A 3 -16.58 -16.55 49.22
N ILE A 4 -17.61 -17.31 48.84
CA ILE A 4 -18.06 -17.45 47.44
C ILE A 4 -18.65 -16.15 46.90
N TYR A 5 -19.35 -15.39 47.76
CA TYR A 5 -19.91 -14.08 47.40
C TYR A 5 -18.81 -13.07 47.06
N TRP A 6 -17.71 -13.05 47.83
CA TRP A 6 -16.56 -12.18 47.56
C TRP A 6 -15.84 -12.55 46.26
N VAL A 7 -15.71 -13.85 45.96
CA VAL A 7 -15.14 -14.32 44.69
C VAL A 7 -15.98 -13.85 43.50
N PHE A 8 -17.32 -13.93 43.63
CA PHE A 8 -18.24 -13.44 42.61
C PHE A 8 -18.14 -11.91 42.42
N LEU A 9 -18.07 -11.15 43.50
CA LEU A 9 -17.90 -9.70 43.44
C LEU A 9 -16.58 -9.28 42.78
N ILE A 10 -15.49 -9.97 43.07
CA ILE A 10 -14.19 -9.71 42.43
C ILE A 10 -14.25 -10.05 40.94
N ALA A 11 -14.86 -11.16 40.55
CA ALA A 11 -15.02 -11.54 39.14
C ALA A 11 -15.86 -10.52 38.35
N ILE A 12 -16.94 -10.00 38.95
CA ILE A 12 -17.78 -8.95 38.35
C ILE A 12 -17.01 -7.63 38.25
N ALA A 13 -16.25 -7.26 39.28
CA ALA A 13 -15.40 -6.06 39.25
C ALA A 13 -14.33 -6.15 38.14
N PHE A 14 -13.74 -7.32 37.92
CA PHE A 14 -12.79 -7.54 36.81
C PHE A 14 -13.45 -7.37 35.44
N LEU A 15 -14.71 -7.81 35.26
CA LEU A 15 -15.45 -7.63 34.00
C LEU A 15 -15.84 -6.17 33.70
N ILE A 16 -16.02 -5.34 34.74
CA ILE A 16 -16.41 -3.93 34.59
C ILE A 16 -15.16 -3.05 34.33
N VAL A 17 -13.98 -3.45 34.81
CA VAL A 17 -12.74 -2.66 34.72
C VAL A 17 -11.93 -2.93 33.45
N THR A 18 -12.27 -3.95 32.64
CA THR A 18 -11.57 -4.12 31.36
C THR A 18 -11.84 -2.92 30.46
N PRO A 19 -10.80 -2.17 30.03
CA PRO A 19 -11.00 -1.09 29.07
C PRO A 19 -11.62 -1.67 27.80
N ALA A 20 -12.63 -0.99 27.25
CA ALA A 20 -13.16 -1.31 25.93
C ALA A 20 -12.05 -1.03 24.90
N VAL A 21 -11.23 -2.05 24.63
CA VAL A 21 -10.19 -1.96 23.60
C VAL A 21 -10.93 -1.89 22.26
N LYS A 22 -10.98 -0.69 21.67
CA LYS A 22 -11.39 -0.55 20.28
C LYS A 22 -10.37 -1.33 19.45
N ALA A 23 -10.84 -2.30 18.66
CA ALA A 23 -9.98 -3.18 17.85
C ALA A 23 -9.02 -2.44 16.89
N ASP A 24 -9.19 -1.11 16.73
CA ASP A 24 -8.44 -0.27 15.80
C ASP A 24 -7.48 0.74 16.49
N THR A 25 -7.07 0.50 17.74
CA THR A 25 -6.12 1.38 18.47
C THR A 25 -4.68 0.88 18.46
N GLY A 26 -4.40 -0.28 17.87
CA GLY A 26 -3.03 -0.71 17.63
C GLY A 26 -2.36 0.22 16.64
N PRO A 27 -1.03 0.44 16.75
CA PRO A 27 -0.35 1.14 15.69
C PRO A 27 -0.58 0.36 14.37
N LYS A 28 -0.45 1.02 13.22
CA LYS A 28 -0.77 0.42 11.92
C LYS A 28 0.50 0.30 11.10
N PRO A 29 0.75 -0.84 10.43
CA PRO A 29 1.95 -0.97 9.63
C PRO A 29 1.97 0.12 8.56
N ARG A 30 3.15 0.63 8.23
CA ARG A 30 3.37 1.63 7.19
C ARG A 30 4.70 1.40 6.48
N ALA A 31 4.75 1.75 5.21
CA ALA A 31 5.95 1.85 4.42
C ALA A 31 6.06 3.25 3.80
N GLU A 32 7.28 3.75 3.72
CA GLU A 32 7.60 4.96 2.99
C GLU A 32 8.68 4.66 1.96
N TYR A 33 8.47 5.15 0.75
CA TYR A 33 9.30 4.89 -0.41
C TYR A 33 9.80 6.21 -0.94
N THR A 34 11.12 6.37 -0.94
CA THR A 34 11.78 7.53 -1.53
C THR A 34 12.48 7.12 -2.80
N LEU A 35 12.01 7.62 -3.93
CA LEU A 35 12.64 7.42 -5.23
C LEU A 35 13.31 8.74 -5.61
N PHE A 36 14.58 8.69 -5.98
CA PHE A 36 15.38 9.87 -6.30
C PHE A 36 16.20 9.63 -7.57
N ASN A 37 16.68 10.71 -8.17
CA ASN A 37 17.34 10.71 -9.48
C ASN A 37 16.44 10.20 -10.62
N LEU A 38 15.13 10.44 -10.55
CA LEU A 38 14.25 10.21 -11.70
C LEU A 38 14.53 11.24 -12.79
N GLU A 39 14.21 10.89 -14.04
CA GLU A 39 14.03 11.91 -15.07
C GLU A 39 12.94 12.89 -14.61
N LYS A 40 13.02 14.15 -15.06
CA LYS A 40 12.02 15.13 -14.64
C LYS A 40 10.76 14.92 -15.48
N SER A 41 9.69 14.40 -14.86
CA SER A 41 8.45 14.03 -15.54
C SER A 41 7.23 14.06 -14.61
N ASP A 42 6.07 13.73 -15.18
CA ASP A 42 4.84 13.42 -14.46
C ASP A 42 4.75 11.90 -14.26
N TYR A 43 4.55 11.48 -13.01
CA TYR A 43 4.58 10.08 -12.60
C TYR A 43 3.28 9.65 -11.93
N ILE A 44 2.86 8.42 -12.18
CA ILE A 44 1.85 7.71 -11.40
C ILE A 44 2.55 6.59 -10.64
N VAL A 45 2.39 6.56 -9.32
CA VAL A 45 2.90 5.48 -8.48
C VAL A 45 1.74 4.65 -8.00
N CYS A 46 1.81 3.35 -8.27
CA CYS A 46 0.79 2.36 -7.95
C CYS A 46 1.37 1.20 -7.12
N ILE A 47 0.47 0.46 -6.47
CA ILE A 47 0.78 -0.83 -5.87
C ILE A 47 0.16 -1.94 -6.72
N ILE A 48 0.97 -2.93 -7.09
CA ILE A 48 0.49 -4.17 -7.71
C ILE A 48 0.70 -5.35 -6.75
N TYR A 49 -0.25 -6.27 -6.68
CA TYR A 49 -0.24 -7.38 -5.73
C TYR A 49 -0.32 -8.72 -6.44
N LYS A 50 0.42 -9.71 -5.94
CA LYS A 50 0.44 -11.06 -6.49
C LYS A 50 -0.77 -11.86 -6.02
N GLY A 51 -1.68 -12.16 -6.93
CA GLY A 51 -2.95 -12.83 -6.64
C GLY A 51 -4.11 -11.89 -6.34
N GLU A 52 -5.32 -12.44 -6.21
CA GLU A 52 -6.49 -11.67 -5.79
C GLU A 52 -6.46 -11.40 -4.29
N ARG A 53 -6.72 -10.15 -3.90
CA ARG A 53 -6.72 -9.72 -2.51
C ARG A 53 -8.14 -9.42 -2.02
N TRP A 54 -8.46 -9.93 -0.84
CA TRP A 54 -9.66 -9.59 -0.08
C TRP A 54 -9.25 -8.69 1.09
N GLY A 55 -9.70 -7.44 1.10
CA GLY A 55 -9.26 -6.45 2.08
C GLY A 55 -9.77 -5.05 1.77
N PRO A 56 -9.25 -4.02 2.45
CA PRO A 56 -9.62 -2.63 2.21
C PRO A 56 -9.06 -2.10 0.89
N HIS A 57 -7.97 -2.72 0.42
CA HIS A 57 -7.38 -2.45 -0.88
C HIS A 57 -7.44 -3.71 -1.73
N VAL A 58 -8.07 -3.58 -2.89
CA VAL A 58 -8.44 -4.69 -3.78
C VAL A 58 -8.08 -4.32 -5.21
N ASN A 59 -8.28 -5.26 -6.14
CA ASN A 59 -8.16 -4.95 -7.55
C ASN A 59 -9.07 -3.78 -7.92
N TYR A 60 -8.50 -2.74 -8.53
CA TYR A 60 -9.22 -1.50 -8.83
C TYR A 60 -10.44 -1.72 -9.72
N LYS A 61 -10.46 -2.81 -10.52
CA LYS A 61 -11.60 -3.15 -11.41
C LYS A 61 -12.91 -3.33 -10.64
N LYS A 62 -12.86 -3.62 -9.34
CA LYS A 62 -14.06 -3.63 -8.47
C LYS A 62 -14.80 -2.27 -8.47
N TYR A 63 -14.07 -1.17 -8.68
CA TYR A 63 -14.58 0.19 -8.70
C TYR A 63 -14.67 0.77 -10.11
N GLU A 64 -14.49 -0.03 -11.16
CA GLU A 64 -14.42 0.46 -12.53
C GLU A 64 -15.68 1.24 -12.95
N ASN A 65 -16.84 0.88 -12.41
CA ASN A 65 -18.09 1.58 -12.69
C ASN A 65 -18.37 2.77 -11.76
N ASN A 66 -17.51 3.03 -10.78
CA ASN A 66 -17.67 4.13 -9.83
C ASN A 66 -16.84 5.34 -10.27
N VAL A 67 -17.44 6.20 -11.09
CA VAL A 67 -16.78 7.38 -11.68
C VAL A 67 -16.23 8.38 -10.65
N ASP A 68 -16.76 8.37 -9.43
CA ASP A 68 -16.34 9.26 -8.34
C ASP A 68 -15.21 8.65 -7.50
N TYR A 69 -14.76 7.43 -7.83
CA TYR A 69 -13.67 6.79 -7.10
C TYR A 69 -12.35 7.54 -7.32
N ILE A 70 -11.76 7.97 -6.21
CA ILE A 70 -10.52 8.72 -6.17
C ILE A 70 -9.42 7.90 -6.86
N ASN A 71 -8.66 8.53 -7.77
CA ASN A 71 -7.61 7.93 -8.59
C ASN A 71 -8.05 6.98 -9.71
N LEU A 72 -9.35 6.76 -9.95
CA LEU A 72 -9.81 5.83 -11.01
C LEU A 72 -9.26 6.19 -12.40
N LYS A 73 -9.16 7.48 -12.73
CA LYS A 73 -8.58 7.95 -14.00
C LYS A 73 -7.11 7.53 -14.15
N SER A 74 -6.32 7.71 -13.09
CA SER A 74 -4.91 7.31 -13.07
C SER A 74 -4.75 5.80 -13.20
N LEU A 75 -5.56 5.03 -12.46
CA LEU A 75 -5.54 3.57 -12.48
C LEU A 75 -5.94 3.00 -13.85
N ARG A 76 -6.96 3.58 -14.50
CA ARG A 76 -7.35 3.19 -15.87
C ARG A 76 -6.25 3.50 -16.88
N LEU A 77 -5.61 4.66 -16.78
CA LEU A 77 -4.50 5.00 -17.66
C LEU A 77 -3.37 3.97 -17.53
N VAL A 78 -3.05 3.57 -16.29
CA VAL A 78 -2.04 2.54 -16.04
C VAL A 78 -2.47 1.17 -16.58
N ASP A 79 -3.71 0.72 -16.34
CA ASP A 79 -4.21 -0.57 -16.85
C ASP A 79 -4.23 -0.63 -18.39
N GLU A 80 -4.48 0.51 -19.05
CA GLU A 80 -4.46 0.61 -20.52
C GLU A 80 -3.04 0.55 -21.10
N LYS A 81 -2.07 1.17 -20.41
CA LYS A 81 -0.72 1.43 -20.94
C LYS A 81 0.32 0.41 -20.51
N VAL A 82 0.12 -0.24 -19.37
CA VAL A 82 1.16 -1.04 -18.73
C VAL A 82 0.77 -2.51 -18.71
N VAL A 83 1.61 -3.35 -19.32
CA VAL A 83 1.51 -4.80 -19.17
C VAL A 83 2.08 -5.20 -17.81
N LEU A 84 1.22 -5.70 -16.92
CA LEU A 84 1.63 -6.14 -15.59
C LEU A 84 2.36 -7.49 -15.66
N PRO A 85 3.30 -7.76 -14.73
CA PRO A 85 3.90 -9.08 -14.59
C PRO A 85 2.84 -10.16 -14.32
N ASP A 86 3.13 -11.40 -14.74
CA ASP A 86 2.20 -12.52 -14.57
C ASP A 86 1.71 -12.66 -13.12
N HIS A 87 0.41 -12.88 -12.97
CA HIS A 87 -0.28 -13.03 -11.69
C HIS A 87 -0.28 -11.79 -10.77
N PHE A 88 0.16 -10.63 -11.25
CA PHE A 88 0.00 -9.36 -10.54
C PHE A 88 -1.26 -8.62 -10.96
N TYR A 89 -1.91 -7.98 -9.98
CA TYR A 89 -3.12 -7.20 -10.17
C TYR A 89 -2.91 -5.78 -9.65
N LEU A 90 -3.39 -4.79 -10.40
CA LEU A 90 -3.35 -3.39 -10.01
C LEU A 90 -4.34 -3.12 -8.87
N LEU A 91 -3.83 -2.70 -7.71
CA LEU A 91 -4.67 -2.33 -6.59
C LEU A 91 -5.25 -0.93 -6.76
N ASP A 92 -6.30 -0.65 -6.01
CA ASP A 92 -6.98 0.64 -5.91
C ASP A 92 -6.16 1.72 -5.15
N ILE A 93 -4.84 1.69 -5.31
CA ILE A 93 -3.89 2.61 -4.68
C ILE A 93 -3.04 3.25 -5.79
N ALA A 94 -3.23 4.55 -5.99
CA ALA A 94 -2.35 5.34 -6.85
C ALA A 94 -2.14 6.75 -6.28
N LEU A 95 -0.97 7.35 -6.57
CA LEU A 95 -0.69 8.76 -6.33
C LEU A 95 0.01 9.35 -7.55
N ASN A 96 -0.40 10.57 -7.92
CA ASN A 96 0.20 11.32 -9.02
C ASN A 96 1.24 12.30 -8.48
N TYR A 97 2.36 12.40 -9.18
CA TYR A 97 3.44 13.35 -8.91
C TYR A 97 3.70 14.11 -10.20
N TYR A 98 3.86 15.43 -10.14
CA TYR A 98 3.97 16.28 -11.31
C TYR A 98 5.29 17.04 -11.31
N ASP A 99 5.88 17.20 -12.50
CA ASP A 99 7.10 17.98 -12.75
C ASP A 99 8.23 17.70 -11.74
N THR A 100 8.47 16.43 -11.40
CA THR A 100 9.39 16.05 -10.32
C THR A 100 10.46 15.08 -10.79
N ASN A 101 11.62 15.10 -10.12
CA ASN A 101 12.68 14.10 -10.21
C ASN A 101 12.82 13.27 -8.91
N LYS A 102 11.89 13.47 -7.97
CA LYS A 102 11.86 12.83 -6.66
C LYS A 102 10.43 12.53 -6.23
N ILE A 103 10.23 11.32 -5.74
CA ILE A 103 8.94 10.84 -5.26
C ILE A 103 9.09 10.38 -3.81
N ILE A 104 8.13 10.78 -2.97
CA ILE A 104 7.97 10.24 -1.62
C ILE A 104 6.57 9.62 -1.56
N PHE A 105 6.50 8.30 -1.67
CA PHE A 105 5.28 7.53 -1.64
C PHE A 105 5.09 6.90 -0.26
N LYS A 106 4.05 7.32 0.46
CA LYS A 106 3.74 6.83 1.80
C LYS A 106 2.52 5.94 1.71
N THR A 107 2.65 4.70 2.14
CA THR A 107 1.51 3.79 2.16
C THR A 107 0.52 4.23 3.24
N GLY A 108 -0.75 4.28 2.87
CA GLY A 108 -1.84 4.49 3.82
C GLY A 108 -2.13 3.27 4.69
N TYR A 109 -3.31 3.29 5.29
CA TYR A 109 -3.80 2.22 6.15
C TYR A 109 -3.97 0.89 5.41
N LEU A 110 -3.54 -0.23 6.00
CA LEU A 110 -3.78 -1.60 5.51
C LEU A 110 -3.35 -1.87 4.05
N TYR A 111 -2.30 -1.19 3.59
CA TYR A 111 -1.59 -1.58 2.37
C TYR A 111 -1.07 -3.03 2.47
N PRO A 112 -0.77 -3.67 1.33
CA PRO A 112 -0.23 -5.03 1.37
C PRO A 112 1.11 -5.06 2.08
N ILE A 113 1.30 -6.03 2.98
CA ILE A 113 2.56 -6.20 3.72
C ILE A 113 3.48 -7.25 3.09
N ASN A 114 3.01 -8.01 2.11
CA ASN A 114 3.76 -9.07 1.44
C ASN A 114 3.35 -9.21 -0.02
N ASN A 115 4.19 -9.86 -0.84
CA ASN A 115 3.89 -10.24 -2.21
C ASN A 115 3.37 -9.09 -3.11
N TYR A 116 3.90 -7.88 -2.96
CA TYR A 116 3.53 -6.73 -3.79
C TYR A 116 4.76 -6.09 -4.43
N LYS A 117 4.54 -5.32 -5.49
CA LYS A 117 5.56 -4.47 -6.10
C LYS A 117 5.05 -3.04 -6.17
N LEU A 118 5.97 -2.09 -6.17
CA LEU A 118 5.69 -0.75 -6.64
C LEU A 118 5.74 -0.73 -8.17
N LEU A 119 4.78 -0.05 -8.76
CA LEU A 119 4.76 0.30 -10.18
C LEU A 119 4.89 1.83 -10.28
N VAL A 120 5.85 2.29 -11.06
CA VAL A 120 6.07 3.71 -11.36
C VAL A 120 5.89 3.90 -12.85
N TYR A 121 4.86 4.63 -13.24
CA TYR A 121 4.58 4.93 -14.64
C TYR A 121 4.92 6.39 -14.95
N ASP A 122 5.86 6.60 -15.87
CA ASP A 122 6.23 7.88 -16.44
C ASP A 122 5.25 8.23 -17.56
N ILE A 123 4.38 9.22 -17.31
CA ILE A 123 3.27 9.56 -18.20
C ILE A 123 3.78 10.17 -19.50
N LEU A 124 4.79 11.04 -19.44
CA LEU A 124 5.25 11.79 -20.60
C LEU A 124 6.11 10.93 -21.53
N ASN A 125 6.87 9.99 -20.96
CA ASN A 125 7.77 9.12 -21.72
C ASN A 125 7.17 7.75 -22.05
N ASP A 126 5.96 7.45 -21.56
CA ASP A 126 5.28 6.16 -21.71
C ASP A 126 6.13 4.97 -21.27
N LYS A 127 6.78 5.10 -20.09
CA LYS A 127 7.67 4.07 -19.52
C LYS A 127 7.14 3.60 -18.17
N ALA A 128 7.16 2.28 -17.96
CA ALA A 128 6.81 1.67 -16.69
C ALA A 128 8.02 1.03 -16.03
N TYR A 129 8.16 1.23 -14.73
CA TYR A 129 9.21 0.66 -13.89
C TYR A 129 8.59 -0.13 -12.74
N PHE A 130 9.19 -1.26 -12.39
CA PHE A 130 8.72 -2.14 -11.34
C PHE A 130 9.79 -2.34 -10.27
N SER A 131 9.39 -2.35 -9.01
CA SER A 131 10.29 -2.81 -7.96
C SER A 131 10.45 -4.33 -7.99
N ASN A 132 11.45 -4.83 -7.27
CA ASN A 132 11.43 -6.20 -6.77
C ASN A 132 10.21 -6.46 -5.88
N GLU A 133 9.86 -7.74 -5.72
CA GLU A 133 8.76 -8.14 -4.83
C GLU A 133 9.10 -7.79 -3.38
N ILE A 134 8.17 -7.14 -2.71
CA ILE A 134 8.34 -6.56 -1.39
C ILE A 134 7.61 -7.42 -0.35
N ASN A 135 8.35 -7.80 0.68
CA ASN A 135 7.86 -8.51 1.85
C ASN A 135 8.29 -7.74 3.10
N ASN A 136 7.35 -7.04 3.72
CA ASN A 136 7.60 -6.19 4.88
C ASN A 136 7.57 -7.06 6.14
N TYR A 137 8.76 -7.26 6.70
CA TYR A 137 8.94 -7.93 7.98
C TYR A 137 8.77 -6.97 9.17
N ALA A 138 8.92 -5.67 8.92
CA ALA A 138 8.85 -4.63 9.94
C ALA A 138 7.54 -3.85 9.88
N PHE A 139 7.14 -3.38 11.05
CA PHE A 139 5.95 -2.57 11.23
C PHE A 139 6.04 -1.20 10.55
N ASN A 140 7.22 -0.58 10.61
CA ASN A 140 7.57 0.60 9.83
C ASN A 140 8.69 0.22 8.89
N SER A 141 8.50 0.41 7.59
CA SER A 141 9.52 0.12 6.58
C SER A 141 9.85 1.38 5.79
N TYR A 142 11.13 1.60 5.51
CA TYR A 142 11.62 2.76 4.76
C TYR A 142 12.51 2.25 3.64
N TYR A 143 12.19 2.62 2.41
CA TYR A 143 12.87 2.17 1.22
C TYR A 143 13.40 3.38 0.44
N HIS A 144 14.60 3.24 -0.08
CA HIS A 144 15.28 4.28 -0.84
C HIS A 144 15.75 3.68 -2.16
N TYR A 145 15.26 4.21 -3.28
CA TYR A 145 15.57 3.73 -4.62
C TYR A 145 16.25 4.81 -5.44
N ASP A 146 17.43 4.48 -5.96
CA ASP A 146 18.22 5.36 -6.83
C ASP A 146 17.96 5.02 -8.31
N PHE A 147 17.21 5.87 -8.99
CA PHE A 147 16.82 5.63 -10.38
C PHE A 147 17.98 5.77 -11.38
N SER A 148 19.13 6.30 -10.96
CA SER A 148 20.35 6.28 -11.79
C SER A 148 20.94 4.87 -11.97
N LYS A 149 20.47 3.88 -11.19
CA LYS A 149 20.95 2.49 -11.20
C LYS A 149 19.95 1.49 -11.77
N ILE A 150 18.90 1.97 -12.46
CA ILE A 150 17.90 1.09 -13.06
C ILE A 150 18.55 0.13 -14.06
N ASN A 151 18.12 -1.14 -14.01
CA ASN A 151 18.46 -2.14 -15.00
C ASN A 151 17.21 -2.49 -15.81
N GLY A 152 17.10 -1.93 -17.02
CA GLY A 152 15.93 -2.12 -17.87
C GLY A 152 14.69 -1.43 -17.28
N ASN A 153 13.68 -2.21 -16.92
CA ASN A 153 12.43 -1.75 -16.32
C ASN A 153 12.30 -2.12 -14.83
N GLU A 154 13.34 -2.70 -14.23
CA GLU A 154 13.34 -3.06 -12.82
C GLU A 154 14.25 -2.14 -12.00
N PHE A 155 13.78 -1.77 -10.81
CA PHE A 155 14.57 -1.05 -9.82
C PHE A 155 14.68 -1.85 -8.52
N GLU A 156 15.91 -1.91 -8.02
CA GLU A 156 16.27 -2.64 -6.80
C GLU A 156 16.77 -1.64 -5.74
N MET A 157 16.79 -2.08 -4.48
CA MET A 157 17.40 -1.30 -3.39
C MET A 157 18.92 -1.18 -3.56
#